data_AF-A0AAV8WRB9-F1
#
_entry.id   AF-A0AAV8WRB9-F1
#
_cell.length_a   1.000
_cell.length_b   1.000
_cell.length_c   1.000
_cell.angle_alpha   90.00
_cell.angle_beta   90.00
_cell.angle_gamma   90.00
#
_symmetry.space_group_name_H-M   'P 1'
#
loop_
_entity.id
_entity.type
_entity.pdbx_description
1 polymer ?
#
loop_
_entity_poly.entity_id
_entity_poly.type
_entity_poly.pdbx_seq_one_letter_code
_entity_poly.pdbx_strand_id
1 'polypeptide(L)' 'MISVEHIPEAIATNCAKCNDAQVTIIRKTSSYIMENQPDDWEKIKNKFDPKEKYTESFNQFIKGN' A
#
# COMPACT_ATOMS: atom_id res chain seq x y z
N MET A 1 2.39 7.93 12.99
CA MET A 1 1.69 6.74 12.46
C MET A 1 0.96 7.17 11.21
N ILE A 2 0.91 6.33 10.18
CA ILE A 2 0.16 6.65 8.96
C ILE A 2 -1.32 6.57 9.31
N SER A 3 -1.98 7.72 9.40
CA SER A 3 -3.42 7.80 9.62
C SER A 3 -4.16 7.14 8.45
N VAL A 4 -5.29 6.48 8.73
CA VAL A 4 -6.13 5.78 7.73
C VAL A 4 -6.52 6.66 6.53
N GLU A 5 -6.57 7.98 6.73
CA GLU A 5 -6.83 8.99 5.70
C GLU A 5 -5.77 9.08 4.59
N HIS A 6 -4.53 8.66 4.85
CA HIS A 6 -3.42 8.73 3.88
C HIS A 6 -3.26 7.46 3.05
N ILE A 7 -3.98 6.39 3.36
CA ILE A 7 -3.92 5.11 2.62
C ILE A 7 -4.25 5.28 1.12
N PRO A 8 -5.31 6.00 0.71
CA PRO A 8 -5.62 6.18 -0.70
C PRO A 8 -4.50 6.93 -1.45
N GLU A 9 -3.92 7.95 -0.82
CA GLU A 9 -2.83 8.73 -1.39
C GLU A 9 -1.56 7.88 -1.50
N ALA A 10 -1.20 7.13 -0.46
CA ALA A 10 -0.05 6.23 -0.47
C ALA A 10 -0.17 5.14 -1.54
N ILE A 11 -1.37 4.61 -1.78
CA ILE A 11 -1.63 3.63 -2.86
C ILE A 11 -1.54 4.31 -4.23
N ALA A 12 -2.15 5.48 -4.40
CA ALA A 12 -2.21 6.17 -5.69
C ALA A 12 -0.87 6.77 -6.14
N THR A 13 -0.03 7.21 -5.18
CA THR A 13 1.23 7.92 -5.45
C THR A 13 2.47 7.11 -5.08
N ASN A 14 2.32 5.88 -4.63
CA ASN A 14 3.40 5.09 -4.02
C ASN A 14 4.08 5.83 -2.86
N CYS A 15 3.28 6.51 -2.03
CA CYS A 15 3.74 7.26 -0.87
C CYS A 15 4.74 8.38 -1.20
N ALA A 16 4.49 9.14 -2.27
CA ALA A 16 5.40 10.18 -2.75
C ALA A 16 5.79 11.25 -1.71
N LYS A 17 4.97 11.42 -0.66
CA LYS A 17 5.19 12.39 0.43
C LYS A 17 5.82 11.78 1.70
N CYS A 18 6.12 10.49 1.67
CA CYS A 18 6.57 9.74 2.83
C CYS A 18 8.09 9.82 2.98
N ASN A 19 8.58 9.89 4.22
CA ASN A 19 10.00 9.79 4.49
C ASN A 19 10.50 8.34 4.41
N ASP A 20 11.81 8.14 4.36
CA ASP A 20 12.43 6.82 4.18
C ASP A 20 12.01 5.79 5.25
N ALA A 21 11.81 6.25 6.48
CA ALA A 21 11.33 5.40 7.57
C ALA A 21 9.89 4.94 7.34
N GLN A 22 9.01 5.85 6.89
CA GLN A 22 7.63 5.52 6.54
C GLN A 22 7.56 4.58 5.33
N VAL A 23 8.35 4.83 4.28
CA VAL A 23 8.46 3.95 3.12
C VAL A 23 8.83 2.53 3.54
N THR A 24 9.85 2.40 4.39
CA THR A 24 10.30 1.10 4.91
C THR A 24 9.19 0.38 5.68
N ILE A 25 8.49 1.10 6.56
CA ILE A 25 7.39 0.54 7.34
C ILE A 25 6.26 0.08 6.43
N ILE A 26 5.86 0.89 5.45
CA ILE A 26 4.76 0.55 4.53
C ILE A 26 5.11 -0.66 3.70
N ARG A 27 6.31 -0.73 3.11
CA ARG A 27 6.74 -1.90 2.34
C ARG A 27 6.63 -3.16 3.20
N LYS A 28 7.17 -3.12 4.43
CA LYS A 28 7.16 -4.27 5.34
C LYS A 28 5.74 -4.67 5.77
N THR A 29 4.92 -3.70 6.19
CA THR A 29 3.57 -3.97 6.67
C THR A 29 2.64 -4.40 5.54
N SER A 30 2.71 -3.77 4.36
CA SER A 30 1.92 -4.16 3.20
C SER A 30 2.29 -5.55 2.69
N SER A 31 3.59 -5.89 2.57
CA SER A 31 4.00 -7.27 2.23
C SER A 31 3.43 -8.28 3.23
N TYR A 32 3.53 -7.99 4.52
CA TYR A 32 3.02 -8.89 5.56
C TYR A 32 1.51 -9.11 5.43
N ILE A 33 0.72 -8.05 5.22
CA ILE A 33 -0.74 -8.14 5.03
C ILE A 33 -1.07 -8.94 3.77
N MET A 34 -0.37 -8.69 2.66
CA MET A 34 -0.59 -9.43 1.41
C MET A 34 -0.33 -10.94 1.55
N GLU A 35 0.69 -11.32 2.32
CA GLU A 35 1.08 -12.73 2.51
C GLU A 35 0.25 -13.44 3.59
N ASN A 36 -0.07 -12.76 4.69
CA ASN A 36 -0.66 -13.38 5.88
C ASN A 36 -2.16 -13.10 6.02
N GLN A 37 -2.67 -12.05 5.36
CA GLN A 37 -4.07 -11.59 5.46
C GLN A 37 -4.63 -11.17 4.09
N PRO A 38 -4.67 -12.09 3.10
CA PRO A 38 -5.08 -11.78 1.73
C PRO A 38 -6.53 -11.25 1.64
N ASP A 39 -7.44 -11.72 2.49
CA ASP A 39 -8.83 -11.25 2.54
C ASP A 39 -8.92 -9.78 2.94
N ASP A 40 -8.06 -9.34 3.87
CA ASP A 40 -8.02 -7.94 4.30
C ASP A 40 -7.32 -7.07 3.26
N TRP A 41 -6.29 -7.60 2.58
CA TRP A 41 -5.72 -6.96 1.41
C TRP A 41 -6.76 -6.74 0.31
N GLU A 42 -7.61 -7.73 0.03
CA GLU A 42 -8.69 -7.61 -0.95
C GLU A 42 -9.71 -6.55 -0.56
N LYS A 43 -10.10 -6.47 0.72
CA LYS A 43 -10.98 -5.39 1.21
C LYS A 43 -10.35 -4.01 1.04
N ILE A 44 -9.05 -3.87 1.29
CA ILE A 44 -8.30 -2.62 1.10
C ILE A 44 -8.29 -2.24 -0.38
N LYS A 45 -7.96 -3.18 -1.27
CA LYS A 45 -8.02 -2.97 -2.73
C LYS A 45 -9.41 -2.55 -3.17
N ASN A 46 -10.45 -3.29 -2.80
CA ASN A 46 -11.82 -2.97 -3.21
C ASN A 46 -12.31 -1.63 -2.65
N LYS A 47 -11.81 -1.21 -1.47
CA LYS A 47 -12.18 0.07 -0.87
C LYS A 47 -11.47 1.27 -1.51
N PHE A 48 -10.19 1.14 -1.84
CA PHE A 48 -9.35 2.27 -2.25
C PHE A 48 -8.94 2.25 -3.72
N ASP A 49 -8.90 1.08 -4.34
CA ASP A 49 -8.58 0.85 -5.75
C ASP A 49 -9.52 -0.21 -6.40
N PRO A 50 -10.85 0.00 -6.41
CA PRO A 50 -11.81 -0.97 -6.95
C PRO A 50 -11.65 -1.25 -8.45
N LYS A 51 -10.87 -0.43 -9.16
CA LYS A 51 -10.57 -0.60 -10.59
C LYS A 51 -9.17 -1.15 -10.84
N GLU A 52 -8.44 -1.53 -9.78
CA GLU A 52 -7.07 -2.04 -9.81
C GLU A 52 -6.09 -1.16 -10.60
N LYS A 53 -6.31 0.16 -10.60
CA LYS A 53 -5.51 1.12 -11.38
C LYS A 53 -4.11 1.31 -10.79
N TYR A 54 -3.96 1.15 -9.47
CA TYR A 54 -2.73 1.43 -8.73
C TYR A 54 -2.13 0.17 -8.10
N THR A 55 -2.85 -0.94 -8.12
CA THR A 55 -2.43 -2.23 -7.53
C THR A 55 -1.09 -2.70 -8.10
N GLU A 56 -0.90 -2.62 -9.42
CA GLU A 56 0.37 -3.00 -10.06
C GLU A 56 1.54 -2.12 -9.61
N SER A 57 1.37 -0.79 -9.64
CA SER A 57 2.42 0.16 -9.23
C SER A 57 2.75 0.05 -7.74
N PHE A 58 1.73 -0.17 -6.91
CA PHE A 58 1.91 -0.35 -5.47
C PHE A 58 2.63 -1.66 -5.16
N ASN A 59 2.33 -2.74 -5.89
CA ASN A 59 3.07 -4.00 -5.78
C ASN A 59 4.54 -3.83 -6.16
N GLN A 60 4.87 -3.05 -7.18
CA GLN A 60 6.26 -2.72 -7.54
C GLN A 60 6.93 -1.88 -6.45
N PHE A 61 6.22 -0.89 -5.90
CA PHE A 61 6.70 -0.09 -4.77
C PHE A 61 7.04 -0.95 -3.55
N ILE A 62 6.21 -1.96 -3.24
CA ILE A 62 6.44 -2.91 -2.15
C ILE A 62 7.70 -3.75 -2.39
N LYS A 63 7.89 -4.24 -3.62
CA LYS A 63 9.03 -5.10 -4.01
C LYS A 63 10.37 -4.38 -4.03
N GLY A 64 10.40 -3.05 -3.94
CA GLY A 64 11.62 -2.29 -3.70
C GLY A 64 12.56 -2.20 -4.90
N ASN A 65 12.03 -1.94 -6.10
CA ASN A 65 12.83 -1.43 -7.21
C ASN A 65 13.15 0.06 -7.02
#